data_AF-A0AAV7INV6-F1
#
_entry.id   AF-A0AAV7INV6-F1
#
_cell.length_a   1.000
_cell.length_b   1.000
_cell.length_c   1.000
_cell.angle_alpha   90.00
_cell.angle_beta   90.00
_cell.angle_gamma   90.00
#
_symmetry.space_group_name_H-M   'P 1'
#
loop_
_entity.id
_entity.type
_entity.pdbx_description
1 polymer ?
#
loop_
_entity_poly.entity_id
_entity_poly.type
_entity_poly.pdbx_seq_one_letter_code
_entity_poly.pdbx_strand_id
1 'polypeptide(L)'
;MKREADAMGGQGGPMTPHKRYRQGDDELRLLIPSKVAGSIIGKGGQNITKLRSQYKASIIVPDCPGPERVLTISSDLDTVLQVLNKVVPNLEENGTKHGSDEIDIRMLVHQSQAGCVIGKGGLKIKELRERFYLSSYVMA
;
A
#
# COMPACT_ATOMS: atom_id res chain seq x y z
N MET A 1 33.63 1.66 -61.90
CA MET A 1 33.53 0.20 -61.67
C MET A 1 34.23 -0.16 -60.36
N LYS A 2 33.47 -0.51 -59.32
CA LYS A 2 33.72 -1.57 -58.31
C LYS A 2 32.60 -1.47 -57.25
N ARG A 3 31.92 -2.59 -57.00
CA ARG A 3 30.72 -2.75 -56.16
C ARG A 3 31.08 -3.13 -54.72
N GLU A 4 30.03 -3.17 -53.88
CA GLU A 4 29.84 -3.87 -52.60
C GLU A 4 30.16 -3.01 -51.34
N ALA A 5 29.34 -2.94 -50.28
CA ALA A 5 28.20 -3.75 -49.86
C ALA A 5 27.21 -2.93 -48.97
N ASP A 6 25.98 -3.41 -48.90
CA ASP A 6 24.90 -3.04 -47.98
C ASP A 6 25.30 -3.03 -46.49
N ALA A 7 24.75 -2.06 -45.74
CA ALA A 7 24.55 -2.18 -44.30
C ALA A 7 23.37 -1.31 -43.86
N MET A 8 22.16 -1.91 -43.86
CA MET A 8 21.08 -1.47 -42.99
C MET A 8 21.44 -1.80 -41.54
N GLY A 9 21.30 -0.83 -40.63
CA GLY A 9 21.52 -1.04 -39.21
C GLY A 9 20.78 0.01 -38.38
N GLY A 10 19.46 -0.14 -38.27
CA GLY A 10 18.65 0.64 -37.34
C GLY A 10 18.99 0.28 -35.89
N GLN A 11 19.47 1.27 -35.13
CA GLN A 11 19.58 1.17 -33.67
C GLN A 11 18.36 1.81 -33.02
N GLY A 12 17.25 1.08 -33.01
CA GLY A 12 16.21 1.25 -32.00
C GLY A 12 16.67 0.54 -30.73
N GLY A 13 17.26 1.28 -29.79
CA GLY A 13 17.66 0.73 -28.50
C GLY A 13 16.46 0.08 -27.78
N PRO A 14 16.68 -1.00 -27.00
CA PRO A 14 15.60 -1.67 -26.29
C PRO A 14 14.95 -0.71 -25.29
N MET A 15 13.73 -0.32 -25.62
CA MET A 15 12.80 0.38 -24.75
C MET A 15 12.67 -0.47 -23.48
N THR A 16 13.16 0.05 -22.36
CA THR A 16 12.99 -0.60 -21.06
C THR A 16 11.51 -0.94 -20.90
N PRO A 17 11.16 -2.16 -20.44
CA PRO A 17 9.78 -2.46 -20.12
C PRO A 17 9.40 -1.57 -18.94
N HIS A 18 8.91 -0.37 -19.24
CA HIS A 18 8.01 0.34 -18.37
C HIS A 18 6.88 -0.64 -18.14
N LYS A 19 6.95 -1.30 -16.99
CA LYS A 19 5.92 -2.16 -16.44
C LYS A 19 4.63 -1.37 -16.61
N ARG A 20 3.88 -1.68 -17.67
CA ARG A 20 2.57 -1.09 -17.90
C ARG A 20 1.85 -1.39 -16.61
N TYR A 21 1.62 -0.35 -15.83
CA TYR A 21 0.71 -0.42 -14.70
C TYR A 21 -0.62 -0.81 -15.34
N ARG A 22 -0.88 -2.12 -15.37
CA ARG A 22 -2.17 -2.62 -15.84
C ARG A 22 -3.14 -1.99 -14.86
N GLN A 23 -3.98 -1.09 -15.35
CA GLN A 23 -5.17 -0.64 -14.64
C GLN A 23 -5.85 -1.91 -14.14
N GLY A 24 -5.71 -2.15 -12.86
CA GLY A 24 -5.94 -3.41 -12.20
C GLY A 24 -5.78 -3.11 -10.73
N ASP A 25 -6.82 -3.45 -9.98
CA ASP A 25 -7.09 -2.98 -8.63
C ASP A 25 -5.82 -2.86 -7.78
N ASP A 26 -5.53 -1.66 -7.28
CA ASP A 26 -4.44 -1.44 -6.33
C ASP A 26 -4.75 -2.20 -5.06
N GLU A 27 -3.74 -2.87 -4.49
CA GLU A 27 -3.88 -3.61 -3.26
C GLU A 27 -3.07 -2.94 -2.15
N LEU A 28 -3.77 -2.51 -1.10
CA LEU A 28 -3.17 -2.01 0.14
C LEU A 28 -3.37 -3.03 1.25
N ARG A 29 -2.27 -3.41 1.91
CA ARG A 29 -2.29 -4.30 3.08
C ARG A 29 -1.80 -3.56 4.31
N LEU A 30 -2.61 -3.56 5.36
CA LEU A 30 -2.33 -2.93 6.64
C LEU A 30 -2.31 -3.99 7.75
N LEU A 31 -1.34 -3.89 8.64
CA LEU A 31 -1.30 -4.66 9.87
C LEU A 31 -1.98 -3.83 10.95
N ILE A 32 -3.10 -4.33 11.47
CA ILE A 32 -3.91 -3.63 12.46
C ILE A 32 -4.09 -4.49 13.71
N PRO A 33 -4.17 -3.90 14.91
CA PRO A 33 -4.51 -4.64 16.11
C PRO A 33 -5.90 -5.29 16.00
N SER A 34 -6.07 -6.47 16.59
CA SER A 34 -7.35 -7.20 16.62
C SER A 34 -8.51 -6.37 17.20
N LYS A 35 -8.22 -5.47 18.15
CA LYS A 35 -9.20 -4.54 18.72
C LYS A 35 -9.73 -3.54 17.68
N VAL A 36 -8.85 -2.98 16.86
CA VAL A 36 -9.19 -2.06 15.78
C VAL A 36 -9.94 -2.80 14.66
N ALA A 37 -9.50 -4.02 14.32
CA ALA A 37 -10.18 -4.87 13.34
C ALA A 37 -11.64 -5.13 13.72
N GLY A 38 -11.93 -5.37 15.00
CA GLY A 38 -13.30 -5.51 15.50
C GLY A 38 -14.16 -4.25 15.28
N SER A 39 -13.58 -3.06 15.46
CA SER A 39 -14.26 -1.79 15.18
C SER A 39 -14.56 -1.59 13.69
N ILE A 40 -13.58 -1.90 12.83
CA ILE A 40 -13.73 -1.80 11.37
C ILE A 40 -14.78 -2.79 10.84
N ILE A 41 -14.80 -4.03 11.35
CA ILE A 41 -15.82 -5.03 10.99
C ILE A 41 -17.21 -4.58 11.45
N GLY A 42 -17.29 -4.05 12.67
CA GLY A 42 -18.52 -3.61 13.32
C GLY A 42 -19.39 -4.76 13.82
N LYS A 43 -20.42 -4.44 14.60
CA LYS A 43 -21.35 -5.44 15.18
C LYS A 43 -22.02 -6.25 14.06
N GLY A 44 -21.79 -7.56 14.06
CA GLY A 44 -22.34 -8.48 13.05
C GLY A 44 -21.82 -8.26 11.62
N GLY A 45 -20.67 -7.61 11.44
CA GLY A 45 -20.10 -7.37 10.10
C GLY A 45 -20.81 -6.28 9.29
N GLN A 46 -21.69 -5.51 9.91
CA GLN A 46 -22.44 -4.46 9.21
C GLN A 46 -21.56 -3.33 8.70
N ASN A 47 -20.50 -2.96 9.43
CA ASN A 47 -19.66 -1.82 9.05
C ASN A 47 -18.78 -2.17 7.84
N ILE A 48 -18.11 -3.32 7.86
CA ILE A 48 -17.34 -3.79 6.69
C ILE A 48 -18.21 -4.01 5.46
N THR A 49 -19.45 -4.49 5.63
CA THR A 49 -20.40 -4.65 4.52
C THR A 49 -20.79 -3.30 3.92
N LYS A 50 -21.03 -2.28 4.77
CA LYS A 50 -21.29 -0.91 4.32
C LYS A 50 -20.10 -0.32 3.58
N LEU A 51 -18.88 -0.45 4.11
CA LEU A 51 -17.65 0.03 3.48
C LEU A 51 -17.47 -0.59 2.08
N ARG A 52 -17.59 -1.93 1.97
CA ARG A 52 -17.53 -2.63 0.68
C ARG A 52 -18.56 -2.11 -0.32
N SER A 53 -19.81 -1.92 0.12
CA SER A 53 -20.90 -1.46 -0.76
C SER A 53 -20.77 0.02 -1.15
N GLN A 54 -20.32 0.87 -0.23
CA GLN A 54 -20.22 2.32 -0.42
C GLN A 54 -19.07 2.66 -1.38
N TYR A 55 -17.92 2.04 -1.16
CA TYR A 55 -16.70 2.30 -1.91
C TYR A 55 -16.53 1.37 -3.11
N LYS A 56 -17.40 0.37 -3.28
CA LYS A 56 -17.25 -0.69 -4.30
C LYS A 56 -15.85 -1.34 -4.26
N ALA A 57 -15.28 -1.44 -3.08
CA ALA A 57 -13.94 -1.95 -2.83
C ALA A 57 -13.97 -3.36 -2.23
N SER A 58 -12.98 -4.18 -2.58
CA SER A 58 -12.78 -5.49 -1.96
C SER A 58 -11.97 -5.33 -0.68
N ILE A 59 -12.66 -5.37 0.47
CA ILE A 59 -12.04 -5.20 1.79
C ILE A 59 -12.03 -6.53 2.52
N ILE A 60 -10.89 -7.15 2.79
CA ILE A 60 -10.78 -8.47 3.42
C ILE A 60 -10.04 -8.35 4.74
N VAL A 61 -10.59 -8.96 5.79
CA VAL A 61 -9.93 -9.11 7.09
C VAL A 61 -10.03 -10.60 7.45
N PRO A 62 -8.94 -11.38 7.31
CA PRO A 62 -8.94 -12.79 7.68
C PRO A 62 -9.06 -12.92 9.19
N ASP A 63 -9.76 -13.97 9.64
CA ASP A 63 -9.87 -14.28 11.05
C ASP A 63 -8.64 -15.07 11.49
N CYS A 64 -7.60 -14.36 11.91
CA CYS A 64 -6.39 -14.96 12.47
C CYS A 64 -6.44 -14.94 14.00
N PRO A 65 -6.10 -16.05 14.66
CA PRO A 65 -5.82 -16.03 16.09
C PRO A 65 -4.50 -15.27 16.32
N GLY A 66 -4.59 -14.05 16.85
CA GLY A 66 -3.42 -13.22 17.10
C GLY A 66 -3.75 -11.81 17.59
N PRO A 67 -2.75 -11.10 18.15
CA PRO A 67 -2.91 -9.71 18.57
C PRO A 67 -3.12 -8.76 17.38
N GLU A 68 -2.68 -9.14 16.18
CA GLU A 68 -2.75 -8.35 14.96
C GLU A 68 -3.43 -9.12 13.81
N ARG A 69 -4.05 -8.40 12.89
CA ARG A 69 -4.73 -8.91 11.69
C ARG A 69 -4.33 -8.10 10.47
N VAL A 70 -4.40 -8.73 9.30
CA VAL A 70 -4.09 -8.09 8.02
C VAL A 70 -5.37 -7.57 7.37
N LEU A 71 -5.55 -6.26 7.33
CA LEU A 71 -6.58 -5.63 6.53
C LEU A 71 -6.07 -5.47 5.09
N THR A 72 -6.77 -6.08 4.14
CA THR A 72 -6.47 -5.95 2.71
C THR A 72 -7.58 -5.16 2.03
N ILE A 73 -7.22 -4.11 1.31
CA ILE A 73 -8.14 -3.27 0.54
C ILE A 73 -7.69 -3.33 -0.90
N SER A 74 -8.57 -3.75 -1.80
CA SER A 74 -8.31 -3.81 -3.23
C SER A 74 -9.37 -3.04 -4.00
N SER A 75 -8.96 -1.98 -4.69
CA SER A 75 -9.78 -1.09 -5.52
C SER A 75 -8.91 -0.09 -6.28
N ASP A 76 -9.52 0.86 -6.99
CA ASP A 76 -8.81 2.02 -7.54
C ASP A 76 -8.10 2.83 -6.44
N LEU A 77 -6.95 3.44 -6.77
CA LEU A 77 -6.15 4.26 -5.84
C LEU A 77 -6.98 5.29 -5.06
N ASP A 78 -7.85 6.04 -5.75
CA ASP A 78 -8.69 7.06 -5.09
C ASP A 78 -9.60 6.44 -4.02
N THR A 79 -10.18 5.30 -4.36
CA THR A 79 -11.06 4.54 -3.45
C THR A 79 -10.28 3.99 -2.26
N VAL A 80 -9.08 3.45 -2.51
CA VAL A 80 -8.19 2.98 -1.43
C VAL A 80 -7.88 4.12 -0.45
N LEU A 81 -7.54 5.31 -0.95
CA LEU A 81 -7.26 6.49 -0.12
C LEU A 81 -8.49 6.96 0.66
N GLN A 82 -9.68 6.93 0.05
CA GLN A 82 -10.93 7.25 0.75
C GLN A 82 -11.23 6.27 1.88
N VAL A 83 -11.05 4.97 1.65
CA VAL A 83 -11.21 3.94 2.69
C VAL A 83 -10.16 4.13 3.79
N LEU A 84 -8.91 4.41 3.44
CA LEU A 84 -7.84 4.69 4.40
C LEU A 84 -8.21 5.86 5.32
N ASN A 85 -8.70 6.96 4.76
CA ASN A 85 -9.16 8.13 5.54
C ASN A 85 -10.32 7.80 6.51
N LYS A 86 -11.12 6.75 6.25
CA LYS A 86 -12.13 6.26 7.19
C LYS A 86 -11.56 5.30 8.23
N VAL A 87 -10.52 4.55 7.89
CA VAL A 87 -9.87 3.59 8.79
C VAL A 87 -8.94 4.27 9.78
N VAL A 88 -8.20 5.32 9.37
CA VAL A 88 -7.25 6.06 10.24
C VAL A 88 -7.89 6.57 11.55
N PRO A 89 -9.06 7.22 11.56
CA PRO A 89 -9.70 7.65 12.81
C PRO A 89 -10.07 6.48 13.73
N ASN A 90 -10.41 5.31 13.17
CA ASN A 90 -10.72 4.12 13.95
C ASN A 90 -9.47 3.52 14.65
N LEU A 91 -8.27 3.77 14.08
CA LEU A 91 -6.99 3.42 14.70
C LEU A 91 -6.70 4.34 15.90
N GLU A 92 -7.01 5.63 15.80
CA GLU A 92 -6.81 6.61 16.88
C GLU A 92 -7.73 6.37 18.07
N GLU A 93 -9.04 6.19 17.83
CA GLU A 93 -10.03 6.09 18.91
C GLU A 93 -9.83 4.87 19.82
N ASN A 94 -9.12 3.85 19.33
CA ASN A 94 -8.91 2.58 20.03
C ASN A 94 -7.47 2.35 20.49
N GLY A 95 -6.51 3.08 19.93
CA GLY A 95 -5.11 3.11 20.30
C GLY A 95 -4.89 4.10 21.43
N THR A 96 -4.62 3.59 22.63
CA THR A 96 -4.12 4.34 23.79
C THR A 96 -4.99 5.50 24.29
N LYS A 97 -5.66 5.28 25.44
CA LYS A 97 -6.04 6.35 26.38
C LYS A 97 -4.81 6.98 27.07
N HIS A 98 -3.70 7.14 26.37
CA HIS A 98 -2.48 7.80 26.82
C HIS A 98 -2.13 8.82 25.75
N GLY A 99 -2.15 10.10 26.14
CA GLY A 99 -2.04 11.26 25.25
C GLY A 99 -0.70 11.41 24.55
N SER A 100 -0.44 10.57 23.57
CA SER A 100 0.53 10.82 22.50
C SER A 100 -0.23 10.80 21.18
N ASP A 101 -0.33 11.96 20.52
CA ASP A 101 -0.97 12.16 19.20
C ASP A 101 -0.20 11.45 18.05
N GLU A 102 0.46 10.32 18.32
CA GLU A 102 1.24 9.56 17.35
C GLU A 102 0.44 8.34 16.86
N ILE A 103 0.04 8.38 15.59
CA ILE A 103 -0.58 7.25 14.89
C ILE A 103 0.52 6.36 14.29
N ASP A 104 0.67 5.14 14.80
CA ASP A 104 1.52 4.12 14.16
C ASP A 104 0.71 3.37 13.08
N ILE A 105 1.09 3.55 11.81
CA ILE A 105 0.51 2.86 10.66
C ILE A 105 1.51 1.83 10.13
N ARG A 106 1.13 0.55 10.22
CA ARG A 106 1.95 -0.57 9.72
C ARG A 106 1.41 -1.05 8.38
N MET A 107 2.19 -0.80 7.32
CA MET A 107 1.86 -1.27 5.97
C MET A 107 2.65 -2.53 5.64
N LEU A 108 1.98 -3.56 5.11
CA LEU A 108 2.66 -4.72 4.52
C LEU A 108 2.90 -4.47 3.04
N VAL A 109 4.16 -4.63 2.62
CA VAL A 109 4.57 -4.48 1.22
C VAL A 109 5.28 -5.76 0.80
N HIS A 110 4.96 -6.27 -0.38
CA HIS A 110 5.66 -7.44 -0.91
C HIS A 110 7.14 -7.10 -1.15
N GLN A 111 8.05 -8.03 -0.86
CA GLN A 111 9.51 -7.82 -0.97
C GLN A 111 9.97 -7.22 -2.30
N SER A 112 9.31 -7.60 -3.41
CA SER A 112 9.64 -7.09 -4.75
C SER A 112 9.25 -5.62 -4.97
N GLN A 113 8.36 -5.07 -4.14
CA GLN A 113 7.92 -3.67 -4.17
C GLN A 113 8.67 -2.81 -3.15
N ALA A 114 9.18 -3.40 -2.07
CA ALA A 114 9.91 -2.69 -1.01
C ALA A 114 11.10 -1.89 -1.55
N GLY A 115 11.85 -2.43 -2.53
CA GLY A 115 12.98 -1.75 -3.16
C GLY A 115 12.62 -0.41 -3.81
N CYS A 116 11.39 -0.26 -4.33
CA CYS A 116 10.91 0.98 -4.93
C CYS A 116 10.62 2.08 -3.89
N VAL A 117 10.20 1.67 -2.69
CA VAL A 117 9.91 2.56 -1.55
C VAL A 117 11.22 2.99 -0.86
N ILE A 118 12.12 2.04 -0.65
CA ILE A 118 13.44 2.28 -0.03
C ILE A 118 14.31 3.15 -0.94
N GLY A 119 14.32 2.85 -2.24
CA GLY A 119 15.19 3.51 -3.23
C GLY A 119 16.62 3.00 -3.19
N LYS A 120 17.42 3.38 -4.21
CA LYS A 120 18.84 3.00 -4.30
C LYS A 120 19.59 3.52 -3.08
N GLY A 121 20.22 2.64 -2.31
CA GLY A 121 20.96 2.99 -1.09
C GLY A 121 20.11 3.59 0.04
N GLY A 122 18.78 3.44 0.01
CA GLY A 122 17.90 4.05 1.01
C GLY A 122 17.61 5.54 0.81
N LEU A 123 17.98 6.12 -0.34
CA LEU A 123 17.81 7.56 -0.59
C LEU A 123 16.33 8.00 -0.57
N LYS A 124 15.42 7.23 -1.17
CA LYS A 124 14.00 7.60 -1.21
C LYS A 124 13.35 7.57 0.18
N ILE A 125 13.61 6.52 0.96
CA ILE A 125 13.03 6.45 2.32
C ILE A 125 13.64 7.52 3.23
N LYS A 126 14.91 7.85 3.06
CA LYS A 126 15.54 8.97 3.78
C LYS A 126 14.87 10.30 3.42
N GLU A 127 14.66 10.56 2.13
CA GLU A 127 13.93 11.74 1.66
C GLU A 127 12.50 11.78 2.22
N LEU A 128 11.78 10.65 2.24
CA LEU A 128 10.42 10.59 2.79
C LEU A 128 10.38 10.90 4.29
N ARG A 129 11.37 10.41 5.06
CA ARG A 129 11.50 10.73 6.50
C ARG A 129 11.76 12.21 6.73
N GLU A 130 12.68 12.81 5.97
CA GLU A 130 13.04 14.23 6.10
C GLU A 130 11.92 15.16 5.62
N ARG A 131 11.24 14.81 4.52
CA ARG A 131 10.22 15.65 3.88
C ARG A 131 8.91 15.68 4.65
N PHE A 132 8.46 14.53 5.14
CA PHE A 132 7.18 14.40 5.83
C PHE A 132 7.33 14.36 7.36
N TYR A 133 8.54 14.47 7.88
CA TYR A 133 8.87 14.33 9.31
C TYR A 133 8.27 13.06 9.92
N LEU A 134 8.20 11.98 9.13
CA LEU A 134 7.63 10.70 9.54
C LEU A 134 8.73 9.81 10.13
N SER A 135 8.44 9.21 11.28
CA SER A 135 9.22 8.09 11.80
C SER A 135 8.80 6.82 11.06
N SER A 136 9.59 6.38 10.08
CA SER A 136 9.32 5.15 9.32
C SER A 136 10.36 4.08 9.63
N TYR A 137 9.96 2.82 9.73
CA TYR A 137 10.86 1.68 9.87
C TYR A 137 10.48 0.61 8.84
N VAL A 138 11.48 -0.03 8.24
CA VAL A 138 11.27 -1.18 7.36
C VAL A 138 11.72 -2.40 8.13
N MET A 139 10.77 -3.29 8.44
CA MET A 139 11.08 -4.61 8.96
C MET A 139 11.21 -5.55 7.77
N ALA A 140 12.32 -6.29 7.71
CA ALA A 140 12.63 -7.28 6.67
C ALA A 140 12.52 -8.69 7.25
#